data_AF-A0A0Q5QJX8-F1
#
_entry.id   AF-A0A0Q5QJX8-F1
#
_cell.length_a   1.000
_cell.length_b   1.000
_cell.length_c   1.000
_cell.angle_alpha   90.00
_cell.angle_beta   90.00
_cell.angle_gamma   90.00
#
_symmetry.space_group_name_H-M   'P 1'
#
loop_
_entity.id
_entity.type
_entity.pdbx_description
1 polymer ?
#
loop_
_entity_poly.entity_id
_entity_poly.type
_entity_poly.pdbx_seq_one_letter_code
_entity_poly.pdbx_strand_id
1 'polypeptide(L)'
;MRSRSAVTTATTVLALAAWTGFAGIYVSFGRFLRSDTSCDGGELRASTFGTVYLVIVAAVWMIPFVVLAVRKRSVPTTVLVVVAAIVGSAVVVSILSRPGEFCF
;
A
#
# COMPACT_ATOMS: atom_id res chain seq x y z
N MET A 1 -19.01 -29.77 5.24
CA MET A 1 -19.17 -28.33 4.86
C MET A 1 -18.20 -27.40 5.61
N ARG A 2 -17.93 -27.60 6.91
CA ARG A 2 -17.00 -26.77 7.71
C ARG A 2 -15.57 -26.65 7.16
N SER A 3 -14.98 -27.73 6.62
CA SER A 3 -13.59 -27.68 6.14
C SER A 3 -13.40 -26.85 4.87
N ARG A 4 -14.37 -26.87 3.93
CA ARG A 4 -14.29 -26.06 2.70
C ARG A 4 -14.30 -24.56 2.99
N SER A 5 -15.13 -24.12 3.94
CA SER A 5 -15.19 -22.71 4.35
C SER A 5 -13.92 -22.23 5.07
N ALA A 6 -13.31 -23.11 5.88
CA ALA A 6 -12.03 -22.83 6.53
C ALA A 6 -10.89 -22.69 5.50
N VAL A 7 -10.81 -23.61 4.52
CA VAL A 7 -9.81 -23.55 3.45
C VAL A 7 -9.95 -22.27 2.62
N THR A 8 -11.16 -21.89 2.20
CA THR A 8 -11.38 -20.65 1.44
C THR A 8 -10.99 -19.40 2.24
N THR A 9 -11.21 -19.41 3.55
CA THR A 9 -10.82 -18.29 4.40
C THR A 9 -9.31 -18.19 4.51
N ALA A 10 -8.63 -19.31 4.76
CA ALA A 10 -7.17 -19.39 4.83
C ALA A 10 -6.51 -18.94 3.53
N THR A 11 -7.00 -19.41 2.37
CA THR A 11 -6.46 -18.99 1.07
C THR A 11 -6.69 -17.50 0.79
N THR A 12 -7.84 -16.95 1.19
CA THR A 12 -8.10 -15.51 1.05
C THR A 12 -7.14 -14.69 1.90
N VAL A 13 -6.89 -15.10 3.15
CA VAL A 13 -5.95 -14.43 4.04
C VAL A 13 -4.53 -14.48 3.48
N LEU A 14 -4.08 -15.66 3.01
CA LEU A 14 -2.77 -15.83 2.39
C LEU A 14 -2.62 -14.96 1.13
N ALA A 15 -3.64 -14.89 0.28
CA ALA A 15 -3.63 -14.06 -0.92
C ALA A 15 -3.52 -12.57 -0.59
N LEU A 16 -4.27 -12.08 0.41
CA LEU A 16 -4.17 -10.68 0.86
C LEU A 16 -2.81 -10.37 1.50
N ALA A 17 -2.25 -11.31 2.27
CA ALA A 17 -0.92 -11.17 2.84
C ALA A 17 0.16 -11.10 1.75
N ALA A 18 0.12 -12.00 0.77
CA ALA A 18 1.03 -11.99 -0.37
C ALA A 18 0.91 -10.71 -1.19
N TRP A 19 -0.32 -10.24 -1.46
CA TRP A 19 -0.56 -8.98 -2.16
C TRP A 19 -0.03 -7.76 -1.39
N THR A 20 -0.18 -7.77 -0.06
CA THR A 20 0.35 -6.71 0.80
C THR A 20 1.88 -6.72 0.83
N GLY A 21 2.50 -7.90 0.91
CA GLY A 21 3.95 -8.05 0.78
C GLY A 21 4.47 -7.52 -0.56
N PHE A 22 3.77 -7.85 -1.65
CA PHE A 22 4.10 -7.36 -2.98
C PHE A 22 4.00 -5.83 -3.05
N ALA A 23 2.93 -5.21 -2.54
CA ALA A 23 2.81 -3.77 -2.47
C ALA A 23 3.97 -3.11 -1.67
N GLY A 24 4.45 -3.76 -0.60
CA GLY A 24 5.61 -3.29 0.17
C GLY A 24 6.90 -3.17 -0.64
N ILE A 25 7.12 -4.06 -1.61
CA ILE A 25 8.27 -3.98 -2.53
C ILE A 25 8.17 -2.71 -3.38
N TYR A 26 6.99 -2.44 -3.95
CA TYR A 26 6.76 -1.26 -4.80
C TYR A 26 6.81 0.05 -4.00
N VAL A 27 6.32 0.04 -2.76
CA VAL A 27 6.48 1.19 -1.85
C VAL A 27 7.98 1.51 -1.64
N SER A 28 8.83 0.50 -1.51
CA SER A 28 10.28 0.69 -1.39
C SER A 28 10.88 1.31 -2.65
N PHE A 29 10.48 0.87 -3.85
CA PHE A 29 10.87 1.52 -5.11
C PHE A 29 10.41 2.98 -5.20
N GLY A 30 9.17 3.27 -4.79
CA GLY A 30 8.64 4.63 -4.75
C GLY A 30 9.42 5.56 -3.82
N ARG A 31 9.98 5.02 -2.72
CA ARG A 31 10.88 5.77 -1.83
C ARG A 31 12.18 6.17 -2.53
N PHE A 32 12.80 5.25 -3.29
CA PHE A 32 14.02 5.54 -4.07
C PHE A 32 13.77 6.53 -5.20
N LEU A 33 12.69 6.37 -5.97
CA LEU A 33 12.35 7.30 -7.08
C LEU A 33 12.06 8.72 -6.61
N ARG A 34 11.83 8.93 -5.30
CA ARG A 34 11.62 10.25 -4.72
C ARG A 34 12.94 11.02 -4.53
N SER A 35 14.03 10.35 -4.19
CA SER A 35 15.30 10.99 -3.81
C SER A 35 16.11 11.45 -5.01
N ASP A 36 16.14 10.70 -6.11
CA ASP A 36 17.06 10.93 -7.24
C ASP A 36 17.08 12.38 -7.76
N THR A 37 15.94 13.06 -7.88
CA THR A 37 15.90 14.43 -8.43
C THR A 37 16.15 15.53 -7.41
N SER A 38 16.24 15.19 -6.12
CA SER A 38 16.18 16.14 -5.01
C SER A 38 17.52 16.32 -4.30
N CYS A 39 18.46 15.41 -4.55
CA CYS A 39 19.76 15.35 -3.87
C CYS A 39 20.86 16.18 -4.57
N ASP A 40 20.61 16.76 -5.74
CA ASP A 40 21.57 17.56 -6.53
C ASP A 40 21.82 18.99 -5.99
N GLY A 41 21.69 19.22 -4.67
CA GLY A 41 22.02 20.49 -4.02
C GLY A 41 20.91 21.56 -3.99
N GLY A 42 19.66 21.19 -4.29
CA GLY A 42 18.47 22.05 -4.17
C GLY A 42 17.73 21.89 -2.84
N GLU A 43 16.62 22.62 -2.65
CA GLU A 43 15.69 22.35 -1.55
C GLU A 43 15.11 20.93 -1.68
N LEU A 44 15.17 20.16 -0.59
CA LEU A 44 14.59 18.81 -0.51
C LEU A 44 13.09 18.88 -0.75
N ARG A 45 12.65 18.44 -1.93
CA ARG A 45 11.23 18.36 -2.32
C ARG A 45 10.89 16.93 -2.69
N ALA A 46 9.61 16.56 -2.58
CA ALA A 46 9.18 15.27 -3.10
C ALA A 46 9.21 15.33 -4.64
N SER A 47 9.87 14.38 -5.30
CA SER A 47 9.65 14.16 -6.73
C SER A 47 8.15 13.94 -7.00
N THR A 48 7.58 14.71 -7.93
CA THR A 48 6.19 14.55 -8.38
C THR A 48 5.96 13.14 -8.92
N PHE A 49 6.94 12.58 -9.64
CA PHE A 49 6.85 11.24 -10.19
C PHE A 49 6.81 10.18 -9.08
N GLY A 50 7.74 10.24 -8.11
CA GLY A 50 7.75 9.33 -6.97
C GLY A 50 6.47 9.43 -6.12
N THR A 51 5.94 10.64 -5.97
CA THR A 51 4.68 10.89 -5.24
C THR A 51 3.48 10.26 -5.95
N VAL A 52 3.32 10.51 -7.26
CA VAL A 52 2.24 9.93 -8.07
C VAL A 52 2.34 8.40 -8.10
N TYR A 53 3.55 7.87 -8.22
CA TYR A 53 3.79 6.43 -8.18
C TYR A 53 3.33 5.81 -6.85
N LEU A 54 3.69 6.40 -5.71
CA LEU A 54 3.26 5.93 -4.38
C LEU A 54 1.73 5.96 -4.21
N VAL A 55 1.06 6.99 -4.73
CA VAL A 55 -0.41 7.09 -4.71
C VAL A 55 -1.04 5.99 -5.56
N ILE A 56 -0.52 5.74 -6.76
CA ILE A 56 -1.01 4.66 -7.63
C ILE A 56 -0.82 3.30 -6.96
N VAL A 57 0.36 3.04 -6.37
CA VAL A 57 0.62 1.78 -5.65
C VAL A 57 -0.35 1.60 -4.49
N ALA A 58 -0.60 2.64 -3.68
CA ALA A 58 -1.56 2.60 -2.59
C ALA A 58 -2.99 2.32 -3.09
N ALA A 59 -3.41 2.96 -4.19
CA ALA A 59 -4.72 2.74 -4.80
C ALA A 59 -4.88 1.30 -5.32
N VAL A 60 -3.88 0.78 -6.03
CA VAL A 60 -3.89 -0.60 -6.55
C VAL A 60 -3.88 -1.62 -5.42
N TRP A 61 -3.13 -1.35 -4.35
CA TRP A 61 -3.11 -2.21 -3.17
C TRP A 61 -4.48 -2.35 -2.50
N MET A 62 -5.32 -1.31 -2.52
CA MET A 62 -6.66 -1.32 -1.93
C MET A 62 -7.69 -2.20 -2.67
N ILE A 63 -7.47 -2.48 -3.96
CA ILE A 63 -8.44 -3.15 -4.84
C ILE A 63 -8.97 -4.47 -4.25
N PRO A 64 -8.14 -5.46 -3.87
CA PRO A 64 -8.65 -6.74 -3.37
C PRO A 64 -9.45 -6.63 -2.07
N PHE A 65 -9.15 -5.66 -1.20
CA PHE A 65 -9.92 -5.41 0.02
C PHE A 65 -11.32 -4.91 -0.32
N VAL A 66 -11.42 -3.94 -1.24
CA VAL A 66 -12.70 -3.40 -1.71
C VAL A 66 -13.51 -4.47 -2.42
N VAL A 67 -12.88 -5.26 -3.29
CA VAL A 67 -13.53 -6.39 -3.98
C VAL A 67 -14.07 -7.40 -2.96
N LEU A 68 -13.30 -7.73 -1.92
CA LEU A 68 -13.74 -8.64 -0.86
C LEU A 68 -14.94 -8.07 -0.09
N ALA A 69 -14.91 -6.78 0.25
CA ALA A 69 -16.01 -6.11 0.94
C ALA A 69 -17.30 -6.05 0.10
N VAL A 70 -17.20 -5.75 -1.20
CA VAL A 70 -18.35 -5.74 -2.12
C VAL A 70 -18.93 -7.14 -2.31
N ARG A 71 -18.08 -8.18 -2.34
CA ARG A 71 -18.51 -9.57 -2.52
C ARG A 71 -19.16 -10.17 -1.27
N LYS A 72 -18.57 -9.97 -0.08
CA LYS A 72 -19.08 -10.54 1.16
C LYS A 72 -20.14 -9.67 1.84
N ARG A 73 -20.14 -8.35 1.58
CA ARG A 73 -21.05 -7.36 2.15
C ARG A 73 -21.21 -7.47 3.67
N SER A 74 -20.11 -7.70 4.38
CA SER A 74 -20.13 -7.91 5.83
C SER A 74 -19.35 -6.80 6.56
N VAL A 75 -19.82 -6.47 7.77
CA VAL A 75 -19.15 -5.52 8.67
C VAL A 75 -17.65 -5.79 8.81
N PRO A 76 -17.17 -7.04 9.08
CA PRO A 76 -15.72 -7.27 9.23
C PRO A 76 -14.93 -6.98 7.96
N THR A 77 -15.48 -7.23 6.77
CA THR A 77 -14.80 -6.87 5.51
C THR A 77 -14.75 -5.37 5.29
N THR A 78 -15.78 -4.64 5.70
CA THR A 78 -15.77 -3.17 5.65
C THR A 78 -14.73 -2.61 6.61
N VAL A 79 -14.67 -3.12 7.84
CA VAL A 79 -13.63 -2.75 8.82
C VAL A 79 -12.24 -3.01 8.25
N LEU A 80 -12.02 -4.15 7.59
CA LEU A 80 -10.76 -4.47 6.95
C LEU A 80 -10.36 -3.43 5.87
N VAL A 81 -11.31 -2.99 5.05
CA VAL A 81 -11.07 -1.92 4.05
C VAL A 81 -10.68 -0.61 4.75
N VAL A 82 -11.38 -0.23 5.82
CA VAL A 82 -11.07 1.00 6.56
C VAL A 82 -9.67 0.93 7.18
N VAL A 83 -9.32 -0.19 7.81
CA VAL A 83 -7.98 -0.41 8.36
C VAL A 83 -6.92 -0.37 7.26
N ALA A 84 -7.17 -1.02 6.13
CA ALA A 84 -6.27 -0.97 4.98
C ALA A 84 -6.08 0.48 4.51
N ALA A 85 -7.16 1.25 4.34
CA ALA A 85 -7.08 2.65 3.92
C ALA A 85 -6.22 3.49 4.88
N ILE A 86 -6.43 3.35 6.20
CA ILE A 86 -5.64 4.05 7.22
C ILE A 86 -4.14 3.69 7.09
N VAL A 87 -3.82 2.41 6.96
CA VAL A 87 -2.44 1.93 6.82
C VAL A 87 -1.81 2.48 5.53
N GLY A 88 -2.51 2.41 4.39
CA GLY A 88 -2.03 2.95 3.12
C GLY A 88 -1.77 4.45 3.19
N SER A 89 -2.68 5.22 3.79
CA SER A 89 -2.50 6.66 4.00
C SER A 89 -1.31 6.96 4.91
N ALA A 90 -1.16 6.24 6.03
CA ALA A 90 -0.04 6.42 6.95
C ALA A 90 1.31 6.15 6.30
N VAL A 91 1.39 5.11 5.44
CA VAL A 91 2.61 4.80 4.67
C VAL A 91 2.94 5.92 3.70
N VAL A 92 1.97 6.40 2.93
CA VAL A 92 2.17 7.51 1.99
C VAL A 92 2.61 8.78 2.73
N VAL A 93 1.93 9.16 3.80
CA VAL A 93 2.27 10.36 4.60
C VAL A 93 3.66 10.23 5.22
N SER A 94 3.98 9.08 5.82
CA SER A 94 5.29 8.82 6.41
C SER A 94 6.40 8.99 5.38
N ILE A 95 6.23 8.39 4.20
CA ILE A 95 7.21 8.51 3.12
C ILE A 95 7.32 9.97 2.68
N LEU A 96 6.20 10.66 2.42
CA LEU A 96 6.20 12.07 1.99
C LEU A 96 6.79 13.02 3.04
N SER A 97 6.73 12.69 4.32
CA SER A 97 7.31 13.53 5.38
C SER A 97 8.86 13.51 5.41
N ARG A 98 9.52 12.57 4.73
CA ARG A 98 10.99 12.38 4.78
C ARG A 98 11.68 12.41 3.40
N PRO A 99 11.78 13.57 2.73
CA PRO A 99 12.35 13.65 1.37
C PRO A 99 13.83 13.30 1.25
N GLY A 100 14.61 13.54 2.31
CA GLY A 100 16.07 13.36 2.27
C GLY A 100 16.58 12.01 2.76
N GLU A 101 15.72 11.03 3.07
CA GLU A 101 16.12 9.77 3.71
C GLU A 101 17.04 8.88 2.83
N PHE A 102 17.13 9.19 1.53
CA PHE A 102 17.94 8.46 0.54
C PHE A 102 18.87 9.40 -0.25
N CYS A 103 19.18 10.58 0.27
CA CYS A 103 20.30 11.39 -0.24
C CYS A 103 21.58 10.92 0.46
N PHE A 104 22.31 10.03 -0.21
CA PHE A 104 23.62 9.52 0.21
C PHE A 104 24.72 10.03 -0.71
#